data_AF-A0A2V8QM93-F1
#
_entry.id   AF-A0A2V8QM93-F1
#
_cell.length_a   1.000
_cell.length_b   1.000
_cell.length_c   1.000
_cell.angle_alpha   90.00
_cell.angle_beta   90.00
_cell.angle_gamma   90.00
#
_symmetry.space_group_name_H-M   'P 1'
#
loop_
_entity.id
_entity.type
_entity.pdbx_description
1 polymer ?
#
loop_
_entity_poly.entity_id
_entity_poly.type
_entity_poly.pdbx_seq_one_letter_code
_entity_poly.pdbx_strand_id
1 'polypeptide(L)'
;MAQHLIPLVLIAMLVSTQSGSTRIFQLQKSAEAIGSGSIQSSKLKKATRTRAHFQERSLEDILTDQALWGKGFPSALATLPAFARAGEKQVWIFRDRVVGGTKFSNREEADRQARRLSDALKSMQNTSPRSAKLKAYLGQGVEPLRSEVVLFPDDRSYRVAAIGNDFLPERLMMSDVRKRLGKEERTTTELLDDGTDRRPVILTLHHYAGGAIIFAESDWSPIAGSVDRVFLDASKISTTLF
;
A
#
# COMPACT_ATOMS: atom_id res chain seq x y z
N MET A 1 15.35 47.77 51.31
CA MET A 1 16.22 46.72 51.87
C MET A 1 15.30 45.56 52.24
N ALA A 2 15.34 44.35 51.69
CA ALA A 2 16.34 43.67 50.89
C ALA A 2 15.63 42.75 49.86
N GLN A 3 16.25 42.63 48.69
CA GLN A 3 15.90 41.69 47.62
C GLN A 3 16.51 40.32 47.95
N HIS A 4 15.75 39.24 47.78
CA HIS A 4 16.33 37.90 47.64
C HIS A 4 15.81 37.25 46.35
N LEU A 5 16.74 37.14 45.41
CA LEU A 5 16.69 36.37 44.17
C LEU A 5 16.90 34.90 44.49
N ILE A 6 16.05 34.02 43.94
CA ILE A 6 16.34 32.59 43.80
C ILE A 6 16.13 32.24 42.31
N PRO A 7 17.17 31.86 41.56
CA PRO A 7 17.01 31.25 40.26
C PRO A 7 16.93 29.73 40.44
N LEU A 8 15.76 29.13 40.19
CA LEU A 8 15.65 27.68 40.11
C LEU A 8 15.62 27.27 38.64
N VAL A 9 16.78 26.78 38.21
CA VAL A 9 17.03 26.10 36.95
C VAL A 9 16.26 24.77 36.96
N LEU A 10 15.44 24.51 35.94
CA LEU A 10 14.90 23.17 35.70
C LEU A 10 14.82 22.86 34.20
N ILE A 11 15.95 22.33 33.73
CA ILE A 11 16.16 21.25 32.75
C ILE A 11 14.95 20.92 31.85
N ALA A 12 15.03 21.37 30.60
CA ALA A 12 14.24 20.85 29.50
C ALA A 12 14.76 19.47 29.08
N MET A 13 14.03 18.41 29.43
CA MET A 13 14.23 17.06 28.87
C MET A 13 13.55 16.99 27.50
N LEU A 14 14.33 17.25 26.44
CA LEU A 14 13.99 16.90 25.07
C LEU A 14 14.11 15.38 24.91
N VAL A 15 13.00 14.66 25.06
CA VAL A 15 12.89 13.27 24.62
C VAL A 15 12.64 13.28 23.11
N SER A 16 13.72 13.26 22.35
CA SER A 16 13.69 12.94 20.92
C SER A 16 13.41 11.45 20.75
N THR A 17 12.15 11.08 20.51
CA THR A 17 11.80 9.74 20.06
C THR A 17 12.36 9.54 18.65
N GLN A 18 13.48 8.83 18.55
CA GLN A 18 14.03 8.38 17.28
C GLN A 18 12.98 7.52 16.57
N SER A 19 12.45 8.08 15.48
CA SER A 19 11.69 7.40 14.44
C SER A 19 12.40 6.10 14.05
N GLY A 20 11.68 4.98 14.18
CA GLY A 20 12.16 3.66 13.76
C GLY A 20 12.64 3.71 12.31
N SER A 21 13.94 3.54 12.14
CA SER A 21 14.60 3.45 10.84
C SER A 21 14.22 2.13 10.20
N THR A 22 13.33 2.16 9.22
CA THR A 22 13.09 1.02 8.31
C THR A 22 14.39 0.72 7.58
N ARG A 23 15.14 -0.30 8.02
CA ARG A 23 16.33 -0.78 7.31
C ARG A 23 15.86 -1.52 6.06
N ILE A 24 15.88 -0.83 4.93
CA ILE A 24 15.78 -1.45 3.62
C ILE A 24 17.09 -2.22 3.40
N PHE A 25 17.06 -3.54 3.57
CA PHE A 25 18.15 -4.40 3.14
C PHE A 25 18.07 -4.58 1.62
N GLN A 26 18.85 -3.80 0.88
CA GLN A 26 19.18 -4.10 -0.51
C GLN A 26 20.23 -5.20 -0.54
N LEU A 27 19.83 -6.42 -0.87
CA LEU A 27 20.74 -7.52 -1.19
C LEU A 27 21.25 -7.33 -2.63
N GLN A 28 22.41 -6.69 -2.76
CA GLN A 28 23.14 -6.56 -4.01
C GLN A 28 23.96 -7.84 -4.24
N LYS A 29 23.58 -8.62 -5.27
CA LYS A 29 24.25 -9.87 -5.63
C LYS A 29 25.52 -9.56 -6.43
N SER A 30 26.66 -9.47 -5.75
CA SER A 30 27.98 -9.40 -6.38
C SER A 30 28.38 -10.78 -6.90
N ALA A 31 28.60 -10.89 -8.20
CA ALA A 31 29.25 -12.02 -8.83
C ALA A 31 30.59 -11.55 -9.40
N GLU A 32 31.68 -11.88 -8.72
CA GLU A 32 33.03 -11.84 -9.27
C GLU A 32 33.40 -13.25 -9.73
N ALA A 33 33.72 -13.40 -11.01
CA ALA A 33 34.64 -14.43 -11.49
C ALA A 33 35.35 -13.89 -12.74
N ILE A 34 36.64 -13.67 -12.56
CA ILE A 34 37.62 -13.24 -13.56
C ILE A 34 37.87 -14.39 -14.54
N GLY A 35 37.80 -14.09 -15.83
CA GLY A 35 38.19 -15.01 -16.91
C GLY A 35 38.67 -14.23 -18.12
N SER A 36 39.98 -14.04 -18.22
CA SER A 36 40.66 -13.45 -19.37
C SER A 36 40.58 -14.39 -20.59
N GLY A 37 40.04 -13.91 -21.71
CA GLY A 37 40.00 -14.68 -22.95
C GLY A 37 39.58 -13.88 -24.17
N SER A 38 40.59 -13.53 -24.99
CA SER A 38 40.57 -13.38 -26.45
C SER A 38 39.44 -12.60 -27.14
N ILE A 39 39.84 -11.48 -27.75
CA ILE A 39 39.06 -10.63 -28.64
C ILE A 39 38.83 -11.35 -29.97
N GLN A 40 37.59 -11.76 -30.26
CA GLN A 40 37.10 -11.99 -31.62
C GLN A 40 35.98 -11.00 -31.94
N SER A 41 36.31 -10.01 -32.75
CA SER A 41 35.41 -9.04 -33.36
C SER A 41 34.50 -9.73 -34.38
N SER A 42 33.37 -10.25 -33.91
CA SER A 42 32.25 -10.68 -34.77
C SER A 42 31.26 -9.53 -34.96
N LYS A 43 30.85 -9.31 -36.21
CA LYS A 43 29.92 -8.27 -36.64
C LYS A 43 28.58 -8.41 -35.91
N LEU A 44 28.38 -7.59 -34.86
CA LEU A 44 27.10 -7.42 -34.21
C LEU A 44 26.12 -6.76 -35.18
N LYS A 45 25.25 -7.59 -35.77
CA LYS A 45 23.98 -7.16 -36.34
C LYS A 45 23.27 -6.33 -35.27
N LYS A 46 23.00 -5.06 -35.55
CA LYS A 46 22.14 -4.20 -34.73
C LYS A 46 20.78 -4.89 -34.62
N ALA A 47 20.59 -5.67 -33.56
CA ALA A 47 19.29 -6.16 -33.17
C ALA A 47 18.47 -4.93 -32.78
N THR A 48 17.62 -4.48 -33.69
CA THR A 48 16.53 -3.58 -33.40
C THR A 48 15.73 -4.23 -32.28
N ARG A 49 16.00 -3.82 -31.03
CA ARG A 49 15.15 -4.14 -29.89
C ARG A 49 13.82 -3.49 -30.20
N THR A 50 12.92 -4.26 -30.81
CA THR A 50 11.49 -3.97 -30.79
C THR A 50 11.14 -3.90 -29.31
N ARG A 51 11.15 -2.69 -28.74
CA ARG A 51 10.47 -2.44 -27.47
C ARG A 51 9.05 -2.87 -27.75
N ALA A 52 8.69 -4.07 -27.27
CA ALA A 52 7.30 -4.45 -27.21
C ALA A 52 6.60 -3.26 -26.55
N HIS A 53 5.76 -2.60 -27.33
CA HIS A 53 4.92 -1.50 -26.87
C HIS A 53 3.93 -2.16 -25.91
N PHE A 54 4.36 -2.38 -24.67
CA PHE A 54 3.45 -2.68 -23.58
C PHE A 54 2.59 -1.43 -23.46
N GLN A 55 1.32 -1.57 -23.85
CA GLN A 55 0.34 -0.53 -23.66
C GLN A 55 0.15 -0.42 -22.15
N GLU A 56 0.84 0.54 -21.53
CA GLU A 56 0.67 0.84 -20.11
C GLU A 56 -0.80 1.17 -19.89
N ARG A 57 -1.51 0.28 -19.21
CA ARG A 57 -2.91 0.52 -18.85
C ARG A 57 -2.95 1.71 -17.91
N SER A 58 -3.94 2.58 -18.10
CA SER A 58 -4.10 3.72 -17.21
C SER A 58 -4.45 3.25 -15.80
N LEU A 59 -4.14 4.06 -14.79
CA LEU A 59 -4.50 3.80 -13.40
C LEU A 59 -6.01 3.53 -13.23
N GLU A 60 -6.85 4.30 -13.92
CA GLU A 60 -8.30 4.13 -13.93
C GLU A 60 -8.72 2.79 -14.54
N ASP A 61 -8.07 2.36 -15.64
CA ASP A 61 -8.37 1.07 -16.26
C ASP A 61 -8.07 -0.10 -15.32
N ILE A 62 -7.00 -0.01 -14.53
CA ILE A 62 -6.66 -1.05 -13.56
C ILE A 62 -7.68 -1.05 -12.42
N LEU A 63 -7.98 0.10 -11.82
CA LEU A 63 -8.91 0.22 -10.69
C LEU A 63 -10.37 -0.12 -11.04
N THR A 64 -10.72 -0.15 -12.32
CA THR A 64 -12.07 -0.50 -12.80
C THR A 64 -12.13 -1.88 -13.48
N ASP A 65 -11.04 -2.65 -13.53
CA ASP A 65 -11.02 -4.02 -14.07
C ASP A 65 -11.67 -5.00 -13.08
N GLN A 66 -12.95 -5.30 -13.29
CA GLN A 66 -13.76 -6.16 -12.42
C GLN A 66 -13.22 -7.60 -12.23
N ALA A 67 -12.23 -8.02 -13.02
CA ALA A 67 -11.62 -9.33 -12.82
C ALA A 67 -10.41 -9.31 -11.87
N LEU A 68 -9.87 -8.13 -11.56
CA LEU A 68 -8.84 -7.97 -10.53
C LEU A 68 -9.44 -7.73 -9.15
N TRP A 69 -10.68 -7.26 -9.11
CA TRP A 69 -11.32 -6.78 -7.90
C TRP A 69 -12.57 -7.58 -7.56
N GLY A 70 -12.88 -7.67 -6.27
CA GLY A 70 -14.13 -8.27 -5.83
C GLY A 70 -15.31 -7.32 -5.99
N LYS A 71 -16.53 -7.86 -5.81
CA LYS A 71 -17.79 -7.11 -5.99
C LYS A 71 -17.90 -5.87 -5.08
N GLY A 72 -17.34 -5.93 -3.88
CA GLY A 72 -17.37 -4.83 -2.92
C GLY A 72 -16.30 -3.76 -3.17
N PHE A 73 -15.38 -3.97 -4.11
CA PHE A 73 -14.28 -3.04 -4.35
C PHE A 73 -14.70 -1.60 -4.70
N PRO A 74 -15.82 -1.33 -5.42
CA PRO A 74 -16.30 0.04 -5.58
C PRO A 74 -16.45 0.79 -4.25
N SER A 75 -16.92 0.12 -3.20
CA SER A 75 -17.02 0.69 -1.85
C SER A 75 -15.65 1.03 -1.28
N ALA A 76 -14.68 0.11 -1.40
CA ALA A 76 -13.31 0.35 -0.97
C ALA A 76 -12.66 1.52 -1.73
N LEU A 77 -12.82 1.58 -3.04
CA LEU A 77 -12.29 2.64 -3.90
C LEU A 77 -12.90 4.00 -3.55
N ALA A 78 -14.19 4.06 -3.24
CA ALA A 78 -14.87 5.28 -2.81
C ALA A 78 -14.33 5.83 -1.46
N THR A 79 -13.69 4.99 -0.64
CA THR A 79 -13.11 5.44 0.64
C THR A 79 -11.75 6.12 0.52
N LEU A 80 -11.03 5.96 -0.61
CA LEU A 80 -9.65 6.45 -0.72
C LEU A 80 -9.48 7.94 -0.40
N PRO A 81 -10.38 8.85 -0.85
CA PRO A 81 -10.21 10.25 -0.49
C PRO A 81 -10.52 10.53 0.99
N ALA A 82 -11.35 9.72 1.66
CA ALA A 82 -11.54 9.80 3.11
C ALA A 82 -10.25 9.44 3.85
N PHE A 83 -9.60 8.35 3.45
CA PHE A 83 -8.30 7.93 4.00
C PHE A 83 -7.23 9.01 3.76
N ALA A 84 -7.14 9.55 2.54
CA ALA A 84 -6.21 10.63 2.22
C ALA A 84 -6.45 11.89 3.07
N ARG A 85 -7.71 12.31 3.25
CA ARG A 85 -8.06 13.45 4.14
C ARG A 85 -7.77 13.18 5.62
N ALA A 86 -7.86 11.91 6.04
CA ALA A 86 -7.43 11.50 7.38
C ALA A 86 -5.89 11.48 7.53
N GLY A 87 -5.13 11.72 6.46
CA GLY A 87 -3.66 11.77 6.47
C GLY A 87 -2.98 10.46 6.11
N GLU A 88 -3.73 9.45 5.66
CA GLU A 88 -3.18 8.16 5.24
C GLU A 88 -2.58 8.29 3.84
N LYS A 89 -1.27 8.02 3.72
CA LYS A 89 -0.58 8.02 2.42
C LYS A 89 -0.88 6.75 1.63
N GLN A 90 -0.97 5.64 2.33
CA GLN A 90 -1.17 4.31 1.76
C GLN A 90 -2.34 3.63 2.47
N VAL A 91 -3.11 2.84 1.73
CA VAL A 91 -4.08 1.91 2.30
C VAL A 91 -3.86 0.51 1.76
N TRP A 92 -4.26 -0.47 2.55
CA TRP A 92 -4.11 -1.88 2.28
C TRP A 92 -5.49 -2.49 2.09
N ILE A 93 -5.73 -3.03 0.91
CA ILE A 93 -6.98 -3.71 0.56
C ILE A 93 -6.80 -5.19 0.84
N PHE A 94 -7.56 -5.68 1.80
CA PHE A 94 -7.77 -7.09 2.06
C PHE A 94 -9.12 -7.50 1.50
N ARG A 95 -9.44 -8.79 1.54
CA ARG A 95 -10.75 -9.29 1.10
C ARG A 95 -11.93 -8.63 1.82
N ASP A 96 -11.79 -8.33 3.11
CA ASP A 96 -12.90 -7.90 4.00
C ASP A 96 -12.71 -6.51 4.62
N ARG A 97 -11.61 -5.83 4.33
CA ARG A 97 -11.31 -4.54 4.96
C ARG A 97 -10.32 -3.71 4.14
N VAL A 98 -10.43 -2.40 4.31
CA VAL A 98 -9.43 -1.42 3.89
C VAL A 98 -8.71 -0.93 5.13
N VAL A 99 -7.39 -1.10 5.22
CA VAL A 99 -6.59 -0.73 6.41
C VAL A 99 -5.67 0.43 6.08
N GLY A 100 -5.59 1.43 6.95
CA GLY A 100 -4.63 2.53 6.85
C GLY A 100 -3.19 2.05 7.02
N GLY A 101 -2.27 2.69 6.30
CA GLY A 101 -0.84 2.42 6.37
C GLY A 101 -0.19 2.89 7.67
N THR A 102 -0.80 3.85 8.38
CA THR A 102 -0.26 4.42 9.61
C THR A 102 -0.34 3.44 10.78
N LYS A 103 0.80 3.22 11.42
CA LYS A 103 0.93 2.40 12.63
C LYS A 103 0.78 3.27 13.87
N PHE A 104 -0.01 2.81 14.84
CA PHE A 104 -0.13 3.42 16.16
C PHE A 104 0.36 2.44 17.24
N SER A 105 1.12 2.94 18.20
CA SER A 105 1.62 2.14 19.33
C SER A 105 0.58 1.98 20.43
N ASN A 106 -0.38 2.90 20.52
CA ASN A 106 -1.48 2.87 21.49
C ASN A 106 -2.84 2.92 20.80
N ARG A 107 -3.84 2.34 21.48
CA ARG A 107 -5.19 2.22 20.97
C ARG A 107 -5.91 3.57 20.95
N GLU A 108 -5.65 4.43 21.93
CA GLU A 108 -6.32 5.73 22.04
C GLU A 108 -6.00 6.67 20.87
N GLU A 109 -4.77 6.64 20.34
CA GLU A 109 -4.38 7.35 19.12
C GLU A 109 -5.09 6.81 17.89
N ALA A 110 -5.12 5.49 17.74
CA ALA A 110 -5.85 4.85 16.66
C ALA A 110 -7.35 5.17 16.73
N ASP A 111 -7.94 5.24 17.93
CA ASP A 111 -9.36 5.60 18.11
C ASP A 111 -9.63 7.05 17.69
N ARG A 112 -8.73 7.99 18.00
CA ARG A 112 -8.84 9.38 17.50
C ARG A 112 -8.77 9.42 15.97
N GLN A 113 -7.89 8.63 15.38
CA GLN A 113 -7.78 8.52 13.93
C GLN A 113 -9.01 7.86 13.30
N ALA A 114 -9.59 6.84 13.93
CA ALA A 114 -10.81 6.19 13.48
C ALA A 114 -12.02 7.13 13.48
N ARG A 115 -12.12 8.02 14.48
CA ARG A 115 -13.14 9.09 14.48
C ARG A 115 -12.97 10.06 13.31
N ARG A 116 -11.74 10.52 13.06
CA ARG A 116 -11.43 11.38 11.91
C ARG A 116 -11.79 10.71 10.58
N LEU A 117 -11.46 9.43 10.43
CA LEU A 117 -11.82 8.66 9.23
C LEU A 117 -13.35 8.50 9.12
N SER A 118 -14.04 8.21 10.22
CA SER A 118 -15.51 8.09 10.24
C SER A 118 -16.19 9.39 9.80
N ASP A 119 -15.72 10.53 10.29
CA ASP A 119 -16.25 11.84 9.89
C ASP A 119 -15.94 12.15 8.42
N ALA A 120 -14.73 11.81 7.96
CA ALA A 120 -14.37 11.91 6.56
C ALA A 120 -15.27 11.05 5.67
N LEU A 121 -15.51 9.79 6.02
CA LEU A 121 -16.40 8.87 5.28
C LEU A 121 -17.83 9.41 5.18
N LYS A 122 -18.37 10.01 6.25
CA LYS A 122 -19.69 10.65 6.22
C LYS A 122 -19.72 11.84 5.27
N SER A 123 -18.67 12.66 5.26
CA SER A 123 -18.57 13.85 4.38
C SER A 123 -18.40 13.51 2.90
N MET A 124 -17.99 12.28 2.59
CA MET A 124 -17.60 11.84 1.25
C MET A 124 -18.78 11.47 0.33
N GLN A 125 -20.00 11.43 0.85
CA GLN A 125 -21.21 11.14 0.05
C GLN A 125 -21.38 12.05 -1.19
N ASN A 126 -20.76 13.23 -1.17
CA ASN A 126 -20.83 14.21 -2.26
C ASN A 126 -19.57 14.31 -3.13
N THR A 127 -18.52 13.52 -2.87
CA THR A 127 -17.29 13.60 -3.67
C THR A 127 -17.48 12.82 -4.96
N SER A 128 -17.58 13.55 -6.08
CA SER A 128 -17.73 12.96 -7.41
C SER A 128 -16.36 12.67 -8.04
N PRO A 129 -16.15 11.48 -8.63
CA PRO A 129 -14.98 11.22 -9.47
C PRO A 129 -14.88 12.19 -10.65
N ARG A 130 -13.65 12.44 -11.10
CA ARG A 130 -13.37 13.35 -12.24
C ARG A 130 -13.80 12.79 -13.58
N SER A 131 -13.70 11.47 -13.76
CA SER A 131 -14.01 10.80 -15.02
C SER A 131 -15.41 10.20 -15.01
N ALA A 132 -16.07 10.22 -16.17
CA ALA A 132 -17.37 9.60 -16.35
C ALA A 132 -17.33 8.07 -16.15
N LYS A 133 -16.21 7.44 -16.54
CA LYS A 133 -16.00 6.00 -16.38
C LYS A 133 -15.96 5.59 -14.90
N LEU A 134 -15.12 6.23 -14.09
CA LEU A 134 -15.08 5.98 -12.64
C LEU A 134 -16.41 6.33 -11.97
N LYS A 135 -17.06 7.43 -12.38
CA LYS A 135 -18.40 7.77 -11.88
C LYS A 135 -19.43 6.68 -12.18
N ALA A 136 -19.43 6.13 -13.39
CA ALA A 136 -20.32 5.03 -13.77
C ALA A 136 -19.98 3.74 -12.98
N TYR A 137 -18.70 3.45 -12.77
CA TYR A 137 -18.25 2.30 -11.99
C TYR A 137 -18.70 2.38 -10.52
N LEU A 138 -18.49 3.53 -9.85
CA LEU A 138 -18.95 3.74 -8.48
C LEU A 138 -20.48 3.84 -8.37
N GLY A 139 -21.17 4.21 -9.45
CA GLY A 139 -22.63 4.23 -9.51
C GLY A 139 -23.28 2.84 -9.47
N GLN A 140 -22.52 1.75 -9.57
CA GLN A 140 -23.04 0.37 -9.55
C GLN A 140 -23.45 -0.12 -8.16
N GLY A 141 -23.16 0.65 -7.10
CA GLY A 141 -23.48 0.32 -5.73
C GLY A 141 -22.26 0.50 -4.84
N VAL A 142 -22.27 1.55 -4.02
CA VAL A 142 -21.29 1.79 -2.97
C VAL A 142 -22.00 1.61 -1.64
N GLU A 143 -21.54 0.64 -0.88
CA GLU A 143 -22.03 0.38 0.46
C GLU A 143 -21.25 1.23 1.48
N PRO A 144 -21.93 1.82 2.47
CA PRO A 144 -21.26 2.61 3.50
C PRO A 144 -20.40 1.70 4.40
N LEU A 145 -19.10 1.97 4.45
CA LEU A 145 -18.17 1.24 5.30
C LEU A 145 -18.07 1.87 6.71
N ARG A 146 -17.82 1.03 7.71
CA ARG A 146 -17.64 1.47 9.11
C ARG A 146 -16.16 1.51 9.46
N SER A 147 -15.73 2.59 10.11
CA SER A 147 -14.37 2.71 10.61
C SER A 147 -14.21 2.03 11.97
N GLU A 148 -13.15 1.23 12.12
CA GLU A 148 -12.82 0.51 13.35
C GLU A 148 -11.31 0.53 13.61
N VAL A 149 -10.92 0.42 14.88
CA VAL A 149 -9.52 0.17 15.26
C VAL A 149 -9.28 -1.32 15.28
N VAL A 150 -8.22 -1.76 14.60
CA VAL A 150 -7.81 -3.16 14.52
C VAL A 150 -6.40 -3.32 15.05
N LEU A 151 -6.16 -4.41 15.79
CA LEU A 151 -4.81 -4.87 16.09
C LEU A 151 -4.30 -5.66 14.91
N PHE A 152 -3.24 -5.18 14.27
CA PHE A 152 -2.72 -5.78 13.06
C PHE A 152 -1.78 -6.94 13.39
N PRO A 153 -2.04 -8.17 12.91
CA PRO A 153 -1.34 -9.36 13.39
C PRO A 153 0.14 -9.41 12.95
N ASP A 154 0.48 -8.86 11.79
CA ASP A 154 1.82 -9.00 11.21
C ASP A 154 2.90 -8.18 11.93
N ASP A 155 2.50 -7.09 12.62
CA ASP A 155 3.43 -6.18 13.31
C ASP A 155 2.94 -5.71 14.68
N ARG A 156 1.80 -6.26 15.15
CA ARG A 156 1.15 -5.95 16.43
C ARG A 156 0.86 -4.46 16.67
N SER A 157 0.80 -3.66 15.61
CA SER A 157 0.42 -2.25 15.70
C SER A 157 -1.10 -2.08 15.70
N TYR A 158 -1.59 -1.01 16.34
CA TYR A 158 -2.95 -0.56 16.12
C TYR A 158 -3.05 0.19 14.79
N ARG A 159 -4.10 -0.09 14.03
CA ARG A 159 -4.39 0.58 12.75
C ARG A 159 -5.87 0.90 12.66
N VAL A 160 -6.20 1.81 11.78
CA VAL A 160 -7.58 2.14 11.45
C VAL A 160 -8.00 1.39 10.19
N ALA A 161 -9.13 0.70 10.25
CA ALA A 161 -9.71 -0.01 9.12
C ALA A 161 -11.09 0.55 8.78
N ALA A 162 -11.51 0.37 7.54
CA ALA A 162 -12.89 0.44 7.10
C ALA A 162 -13.35 -0.98 6.74
N ILE A 163 -14.36 -1.49 7.44
CA ILE A 163 -14.81 -2.89 7.35
C ILE A 163 -15.88 -3.03 6.25
N GLY A 164 -15.77 -4.11 5.46
CA GLY A 164 -16.75 -4.53 4.47
C GLY A 164 -16.51 -5.97 4.04
N ASN A 165 -16.72 -6.27 2.75
CA ASN A 165 -16.59 -7.62 2.21
C ASN A 165 -16.30 -7.59 0.72
N ASP A 166 -15.74 -8.70 0.23
CA ASP A 166 -15.52 -8.99 -1.18
C ASP A 166 -14.81 -7.86 -1.94
N PHE A 167 -13.78 -7.25 -1.34
CA PHE A 167 -12.95 -6.24 -2.02
C PHE A 167 -11.92 -6.88 -2.96
N LEU A 168 -11.44 -8.07 -2.61
CA LEU A 168 -10.56 -8.88 -3.46
C LEU A 168 -11.23 -10.22 -3.79
N PRO A 169 -11.00 -10.78 -4.99
CA PRO A 169 -11.41 -12.13 -5.30
C PRO A 169 -10.73 -13.14 -4.36
N GLU A 170 -11.45 -14.17 -3.94
CA GLU A 170 -10.94 -15.20 -3.01
C GLU A 170 -9.67 -15.92 -3.51
N ARG A 171 -9.50 -16.01 -4.83
CA ARG A 171 -8.39 -16.70 -5.48
C ARG A 171 -7.74 -15.83 -6.56
N LEU A 172 -7.46 -14.57 -6.23
CA LEU A 172 -6.69 -13.74 -7.14
C LEU A 172 -5.22 -14.21 -7.14
N MET A 173 -4.73 -14.66 -8.30
CA MET A 173 -3.35 -15.09 -8.46
C MET A 173 -2.51 -14.02 -9.16
N MET A 174 -1.23 -13.92 -8.80
CA MET A 174 -0.29 -13.04 -9.51
C MET A 174 -0.13 -13.42 -10.99
N SER A 175 -0.34 -14.68 -11.36
CA SER A 175 -0.41 -15.08 -12.77
C SER A 175 -1.57 -14.41 -13.51
N ASP A 176 -2.73 -14.24 -12.87
CA ASP A 176 -3.89 -13.59 -13.45
C ASP A 176 -3.68 -12.08 -13.57
N VAL A 177 -3.09 -11.47 -12.54
CA VAL A 177 -2.65 -10.06 -12.56
C VAL A 177 -1.70 -9.83 -13.73
N ARG A 178 -0.65 -10.66 -13.88
CA ARG A 178 0.31 -10.55 -14.99
C ARG A 178 -0.31 -10.79 -16.35
N LYS A 179 -1.24 -11.75 -16.47
CA LYS A 179 -1.96 -12.01 -17.72
C LYS A 179 -2.79 -10.80 -18.17
N ARG A 180 -3.33 -10.03 -17.21
CA ARG A 180 -4.19 -8.87 -17.49
C ARG A 180 -3.42 -7.56 -17.67
N LEU A 181 -2.44 -7.33 -16.80
CA LEU A 181 -1.70 -6.06 -16.72
C LEU A 181 -0.34 -6.11 -17.42
N GLY A 182 0.15 -7.30 -17.74
CA GLY A 182 1.52 -7.49 -18.19
C GLY A 182 2.50 -7.67 -17.03
N LYS A 183 3.78 -7.63 -17.37
CA LYS A 183 4.85 -7.73 -16.38
C LYS A 183 4.84 -6.50 -15.46
N GLU A 184 5.04 -6.74 -14.18
CA GLU A 184 5.24 -5.71 -13.16
C GLU A 184 6.41 -4.78 -13.50
N GLU A 185 6.29 -3.51 -13.11
CA GLU A 185 7.34 -2.50 -13.31
C GLU A 185 8.56 -2.80 -12.44
N ARG A 186 8.31 -3.27 -11.22
CA ARG A 186 9.31 -3.59 -10.21
C ARG A 186 8.77 -4.64 -9.25
N THR A 187 9.66 -5.52 -8.79
CA THR A 187 9.39 -6.44 -7.68
C THR A 187 10.30 -6.08 -6.51
N THR A 188 9.76 -6.00 -5.31
CA THR A 188 10.53 -5.82 -4.06
C THR A 188 10.07 -6.82 -3.02
N THR A 189 10.84 -6.96 -1.95
CA THR A 189 10.46 -7.80 -0.80
C THR A 189 10.42 -6.94 0.46
N GLU A 190 9.42 -7.17 1.31
CA GLU A 190 9.28 -6.51 2.60
C GLU A 190 9.19 -7.57 3.70
N LEU A 191 9.95 -7.37 4.78
CA LEU A 191 9.93 -8.21 5.97
C LEU A 191 9.07 -7.51 7.03
N LEU A 192 8.00 -8.17 7.46
CA LEU A 192 7.19 -7.77 8.59
C LEU A 192 7.57 -8.63 9.79
N ASP A 193 8.14 -7.98 10.80
CA ASP A 193 8.55 -8.59 12.06
C ASP A 193 7.82 -7.87 13.19
N ASP A 194 7.15 -8.65 14.05
CA ASP A 194 6.41 -8.14 15.20
C ASP A 194 7.29 -8.02 16.47
N GLY A 195 8.57 -8.37 16.36
CA GLY A 195 9.55 -8.32 17.45
C GLY A 195 9.35 -9.41 18.50
N THR A 196 8.56 -10.44 18.19
CA THR A 196 8.36 -11.62 19.06
C THR A 196 9.09 -12.85 18.50
N ASP A 197 9.00 -13.99 19.20
CA ASP A 197 9.55 -15.27 18.72
C ASP A 197 8.76 -15.87 17.54
N ARG A 198 7.74 -15.17 17.04
CA ARG A 198 7.00 -15.60 15.84
C ARG A 198 7.88 -15.49 14.62
N ARG A 199 7.65 -16.39 13.65
CA ARG A 199 8.31 -16.30 12.35
C ARG A 199 7.88 -14.98 11.67
N PRO A 200 8.82 -14.16 11.16
CA PRO A 200 8.47 -12.99 10.37
C PRO A 200 7.66 -13.34 9.11
N VAL A 201 6.82 -12.42 8.67
CA VAL A 201 6.08 -12.52 7.39
C VAL A 201 6.89 -11.83 6.31
N ILE A 202 7.05 -12.49 5.17
CA ILE A 202 7.75 -11.94 3.99
C ILE A 202 6.72 -11.66 2.91
N LEU A 203 6.61 -10.39 2.52
CA LEU A 203 5.79 -9.95 1.41
C LEU A 203 6.63 -9.79 0.15
N THR A 204 6.19 -10.38 -0.96
CA THR A 204 6.70 -10.06 -2.29
C THR A 204 5.76 -9.07 -2.96
N LEU A 205 6.29 -7.89 -3.28
CA LEU A 205 5.54 -6.72 -3.71
C LEU A 205 5.74 -6.46 -5.21
N HIS A 206 4.66 -6.50 -5.98
CA HIS A 206 4.66 -6.29 -7.44
C HIS A 206 4.05 -4.94 -7.79
N HIS A 207 4.88 -4.02 -8.27
CA HIS A 207 4.53 -2.61 -8.48
C HIS A 207 3.95 -2.39 -9.88
N TYR A 208 2.84 -1.65 -9.94
CA TYR A 208 2.15 -1.24 -11.16
C TYR A 208 1.70 0.24 -11.07
N ALA A 209 1.46 0.86 -12.22
CA ALA A 209 0.98 2.23 -12.35
C ALA A 209 1.88 3.26 -11.64
N GLY A 210 3.20 3.14 -11.84
CA GLY A 210 4.20 3.97 -11.17
C GLY A 210 4.14 3.84 -9.65
N GLY A 211 3.94 2.62 -9.14
CA GLY A 211 3.81 2.30 -7.71
C GLY A 211 2.51 2.73 -7.04
N ALA A 212 1.50 3.20 -7.79
CA ALA A 212 0.20 3.54 -7.22
C ALA A 212 -0.58 2.31 -6.76
N ILE A 213 -0.31 1.15 -7.37
CA ILE A 213 -0.91 -0.14 -7.05
C ILE A 213 0.20 -1.15 -6.84
N ILE A 214 0.18 -1.86 -5.73
CA ILE A 214 1.15 -2.92 -5.43
C ILE A 214 0.39 -4.18 -5.01
N PHE A 215 0.49 -5.24 -5.80
CA PHE A 215 -0.06 -6.54 -5.41
C PHE A 215 0.96 -7.27 -4.55
N ALA A 216 0.52 -7.83 -3.43
CA ALA A 216 1.39 -8.48 -2.46
C ALA A 216 1.11 -9.98 -2.40
N GLU A 217 2.16 -10.79 -2.56
CA GLU A 217 2.14 -12.20 -2.18
C GLU A 217 2.71 -12.33 -0.77
N SER A 218 2.14 -13.19 0.07
CA SER A 218 2.66 -13.49 1.41
C SER A 218 3.24 -14.90 1.45
N ASP A 219 4.40 -15.07 2.09
CA ASP A 219 4.98 -16.40 2.34
C ASP A 219 4.19 -17.23 3.36
N TRP A 220 3.23 -16.62 4.06
CA TRP A 220 2.25 -17.28 4.92
C TRP A 220 0.98 -17.71 4.17
N SER A 221 0.83 -17.33 2.90
CA SER A 221 -0.35 -17.72 2.13
C SER A 221 -0.40 -19.24 1.94
N PRO A 222 -1.57 -19.89 2.16
CA PRO A 222 -1.71 -21.32 1.92
C PRO A 222 -1.59 -21.70 0.43
N ILE A 223 -1.70 -20.73 -0.47
CA ILE A 223 -1.64 -20.92 -1.92
C ILE A 223 -0.49 -20.07 -2.46
N ALA A 224 0.60 -20.72 -2.85
CA ALA A 224 1.72 -20.02 -3.48
C ALA A 224 1.26 -19.31 -4.76
N GLY A 225 1.68 -18.05 -4.95
CA GLY A 225 1.23 -17.26 -6.10
C GLY A 225 0.00 -16.40 -5.84
N SER A 226 -0.72 -16.58 -4.72
CA SER A 226 -1.94 -15.83 -4.47
C SER A 226 -1.64 -14.44 -3.92
N VAL A 227 -2.47 -13.48 -4.31
CA VAL A 227 -2.46 -12.12 -3.79
C VAL A 227 -3.10 -12.14 -2.41
N ASP A 228 -2.30 -11.83 -1.40
CA ASP A 228 -2.73 -11.71 -0.01
C ASP A 228 -3.47 -10.38 0.23
N ARG A 229 -2.88 -9.28 -0.27
CA ARG A 229 -3.41 -7.93 -0.15
C ARG A 229 -2.92 -7.04 -1.29
N VAL A 230 -3.55 -5.88 -1.45
CA VAL A 230 -3.11 -4.85 -2.41
C VAL A 230 -2.86 -3.53 -1.69
N PHE A 231 -1.71 -2.92 -1.94
CA PHE A 231 -1.42 -1.56 -1.46
C PHE A 231 -1.83 -0.55 -2.50
N LEU A 232 -2.56 0.47 -2.06
CA LEU A 232 -2.97 1.61 -2.88
C LEU A 232 -2.38 2.89 -2.30
N ASP A 233 -1.75 3.70 -3.14
CA ASP A 233 -1.35 5.07 -2.77
C ASP A 233 -2.61 5.96 -2.73
N ALA A 234 -3.22 6.03 -1.54
CA ALA A 234 -4.48 6.74 -1.34
C ALA A 234 -4.37 8.21 -1.73
N SER A 235 -3.23 8.85 -1.45
CA SER A 235 -3.00 10.25 -1.79
C SER A 235 -2.91 10.44 -3.31
N LYS A 236 -2.03 9.69 -3.99
CA LYS A 236 -1.84 9.79 -5.44
C LYS A 236 -3.11 9.45 -6.21
N ILE A 237 -3.80 8.37 -5.82
CA ILE A 237 -5.05 7.96 -6.48
C ILE A 237 -6.15 8.99 -6.27
N SER A 238 -6.32 9.48 -5.03
CA SER A 238 -7.32 10.51 -4.74
C SER A 238 -7.07 11.77 -5.55
N THR A 239 -5.86 12.33 -5.52
CA THR A 239 -5.52 13.54 -6.28
C THR A 239 -5.64 13.37 -7.80
N THR A 240 -5.48 12.15 -8.32
CA THR A 240 -5.57 11.88 -9.76
C THR A 240 -7.02 11.71 -10.21
N LEU A 241 -7.83 10.99 -9.43
CA LEU A 241 -9.15 10.50 -9.88
C LEU A 241 -10.35 11.20 -9.22
N PHE A 242 -10.16 11.93 -8.11
CA PHE A 242 -11.19 12.66 -7.37
C PHE A 242 -10.82 14.15 -7.29
#